data_AF-A0A7S3HKD8-F1
#
_entry.id   AF-A0A7S3HKD8-F1
#
_cell.length_a   1.000
_cell.length_b   1.000
_cell.length_c   1.000
_cell.angle_alpha   90.00
_cell.angle_beta   90.00
_cell.angle_gamma   90.00
#
_symmetry.space_group_name_H-M   'P 1'
#
loop_
_entity.id
_entity.type
_entity.pdbx_description
1 polymer ?
#
loop_
_entity_poly.entity_id
_entity_poly.type
_entity_poly.pdbx_seq_one_letter_code
_entity_poly.pdbx_strand_id
1 'polypeptide(L)'
;FISLQIFRHIMATYAKLSYNGKVQTVALFEGLDTDELTNLLKTVFSIEGNIVGFMAEKGLVIPISLVSKSPSVVPNSVCKLLVSSSPSKAGSDKLLSTQTNKPVKMADLPTDLPLEDSSAVSEEDSSEMVVAEIKEFVEGLRVRNFLMTQQANLLNALLSSNSTLLFAAYSVAISANDSEYLAEICKDLAQSLVTEQGRSACEAQDEVLQVSDQLYINSRISENQLLYLRHLVLIREEAVATIYDNFQEHQNVPQLAKDLYELCNTHPYQHAQQGTQTAGEKNSQNDDDSGEEDEGGKYFTHGRMPSVHASQVNTVQQSLLAVVNQMHSTTRLSHAEHALLKELVLTENEYVLAAFELYESDQNLEELQDTLLRCAKLETRKRSLEAQEADLEARYRRALQGK
;
A
#
# COMPACT_ATOMS: atom_id res chain seq x y z
N PHE A 1 13.22 19.79 -26.94
CA PHE A 1 13.77 18.87 -25.93
C PHE A 1 12.58 18.35 -25.16
N ILE A 2 12.10 17.21 -25.61
CA ILE A 2 10.80 16.62 -25.29
C ILE A 2 11.07 15.43 -24.35
N SER A 3 10.27 15.35 -23.28
CA SER A 3 9.89 14.15 -22.52
C SER A 3 11.01 13.21 -22.09
N LEU A 4 11.58 13.45 -20.91
CA LEU A 4 12.53 12.54 -20.26
C LEU A 4 12.43 12.66 -18.74
N GLN A 5 11.22 12.53 -18.17
CA GLN A 5 11.05 12.50 -16.71
C GLN A 5 9.77 11.82 -16.21
N ILE A 6 9.40 10.69 -16.81
CA ILE A 6 8.52 9.69 -16.16
C ILE A 6 9.14 8.31 -16.38
N PHE A 7 10.35 8.11 -15.86
CA PHE A 7 10.79 6.77 -15.50
C PHE A 7 10.44 6.60 -14.03
N ARG A 8 9.20 6.22 -13.74
CA ARG A 8 8.92 5.45 -12.52
C ARG A 8 9.98 4.34 -12.51
N HIS A 9 10.69 4.16 -11.40
CA HIS A 9 11.58 3.02 -11.25
C HIS A 9 10.73 1.76 -11.43
N ILE A 10 10.71 1.21 -12.65
CA ILE A 10 10.06 -0.06 -12.92
C ILE A 10 10.94 -1.08 -12.20
N MET A 11 10.51 -1.46 -11.00
CA MET A 11 11.20 -2.49 -10.23
C MET A 11 10.99 -3.80 -10.97
N ALA A 12 12.09 -4.34 -11.51
CA ALA A 12 12.10 -5.64 -12.15
C ALA A 12 12.33 -6.71 -11.07
N THR A 13 11.40 -7.65 -10.95
CA THR A 13 11.59 -8.86 -10.13
C THR A 13 12.20 -9.95 -10.99
N TYR A 14 13.32 -10.54 -10.57
CA TYR A 14 13.98 -11.62 -11.30
C TYR A 14 13.57 -12.98 -10.74
N ALA A 15 12.76 -13.73 -11.47
CA ALA A 15 12.31 -15.05 -11.07
C ALA A 15 13.09 -16.17 -11.80
N LYS A 16 13.49 -17.22 -11.07
CA LYS A 16 14.03 -18.45 -11.66
C LYS A 16 12.89 -19.41 -11.93
N LEU A 17 12.63 -19.68 -13.21
CA LEU A 17 11.50 -20.49 -13.66
C LEU A 17 12.00 -21.80 -14.27
N SER A 18 11.32 -22.91 -13.99
CA SER A 18 11.64 -24.25 -14.50
C SER A 18 10.46 -24.89 -15.23
N TYR A 19 10.72 -25.47 -16.40
CA TYR A 19 9.75 -26.24 -17.18
C TYR A 19 10.47 -27.30 -18.02
N ASN A 20 9.99 -28.56 -17.96
CA ASN A 20 10.60 -29.70 -18.66
C ASN A 20 12.13 -29.81 -18.51
N GLY A 21 12.64 -29.56 -17.29
CA GLY A 21 14.07 -29.63 -16.97
C GLY A 21 14.90 -28.42 -17.44
N LYS A 22 14.32 -27.48 -18.18
CA LYS A 22 14.96 -26.21 -18.54
C LYS A 22 14.70 -25.19 -17.44
N VAL A 23 15.75 -24.52 -16.96
CA VAL A 23 15.66 -23.44 -15.97
C VAL A 23 16.11 -22.13 -16.62
N GLN A 24 15.33 -21.06 -16.49
CA GLN A 24 15.68 -19.72 -16.99
C GLN A 24 15.39 -18.67 -15.94
N THR A 25 16.16 -17.57 -15.96
CA THR A 25 15.86 -16.37 -15.16
C THR A 25 15.08 -15.40 -16.04
N VAL A 26 13.89 -15.01 -15.60
CA VAL A 26 13.00 -14.09 -16.31
C VAL A 26 12.83 -12.82 -15.48
N ALA A 27 13.01 -11.67 -16.11
CA ALA A 27 12.67 -10.38 -15.51
C ALA A 27 11.17 -10.14 -15.66
N LEU A 28 10.49 -9.99 -14.53
CA LEU A 28 9.07 -9.70 -14.42
C LEU A 28 8.91 -8.24 -14.05
N PHE A 29 8.12 -7.51 -14.83
CA PHE A 29 7.84 -6.10 -14.61
C PHE A 29 6.42 -5.94 -14.10
N GLU A 30 6.22 -5.03 -13.15
CA GLU A 30 4.89 -4.70 -12.64
C GLU A 30 4.03 -4.08 -13.74
N GLY A 31 2.78 -4.54 -13.87
CA GLY A 31 1.83 -4.02 -14.85
C GLY A 31 1.95 -4.60 -16.26
N LEU A 32 2.70 -5.69 -16.43
CA LEU A 32 2.64 -6.49 -17.66
C LEU A 32 1.23 -7.04 -17.87
N ASP A 33 0.74 -7.02 -19.09
CA ASP A 33 -0.52 -7.71 -19.39
C ASP A 33 -0.34 -9.24 -19.26
N THR A 34 -1.41 -9.93 -18.86
CA THR A 34 -1.34 -11.38 -18.62
C THR A 34 -1.06 -12.16 -19.91
N ASP A 35 -1.56 -11.68 -21.06
CA ASP A 35 -1.29 -12.30 -22.36
C ASP A 35 0.14 -12.03 -22.82
N GLU A 36 0.66 -10.82 -22.57
CA GLU A 36 2.07 -10.48 -22.84
C GLU A 36 3.04 -11.36 -22.06
N LEU A 37 2.81 -11.51 -20.74
CA LEU A 37 3.59 -12.39 -19.88
C LEU A 37 3.49 -13.85 -20.36
N THR A 38 2.29 -14.31 -20.72
CA THR A 38 2.08 -15.67 -21.22
C THR A 38 2.83 -15.90 -22.54
N ASN A 39 2.78 -14.96 -23.48
CA ASN A 39 3.46 -15.05 -24.76
C ASN A 39 4.99 -15.04 -24.62
N LEU A 40 5.51 -14.21 -23.71
CA LEU A 40 6.93 -14.19 -23.36
C LEU A 40 7.37 -15.56 -22.83
N LEU A 41 6.64 -16.11 -21.85
CA LEU A 41 6.98 -17.41 -21.26
C LEU A 41 6.84 -18.56 -22.27
N LYS A 42 5.81 -18.55 -23.12
CA LYS A 42 5.66 -19.51 -24.22
C LYS A 42 6.86 -19.48 -25.16
N THR A 43 7.37 -18.30 -25.47
CA THR A 43 8.55 -18.13 -26.34
C THR A 43 9.83 -18.62 -25.66
N VAL A 44 10.06 -18.27 -24.38
CA VAL A 44 11.27 -18.64 -23.63
C VAL A 44 11.37 -20.15 -23.39
N PHE A 45 10.23 -20.81 -23.14
CA PHE A 45 10.16 -22.23 -22.77
C PHE A 45 9.63 -23.16 -23.87
N SER A 46 9.25 -22.62 -25.04
CA SER A 46 8.65 -23.38 -26.15
C SER A 46 7.41 -24.17 -25.72
N ILE A 47 6.48 -23.50 -25.04
CA ILE A 47 5.26 -24.10 -24.46
C ILE A 47 4.10 -23.98 -25.45
N GLU A 48 3.49 -25.10 -25.82
CA GLU A 48 2.30 -25.13 -26.70
C GLU A 48 0.97 -25.01 -25.92
N GLY A 49 0.97 -25.28 -24.61
CA GLY A 49 -0.22 -25.23 -23.76
C GLY A 49 -0.49 -23.87 -23.10
N ASN A 50 -1.58 -23.78 -22.35
CA ASN A 50 -1.94 -22.55 -21.63
C ASN A 50 -1.24 -22.54 -20.27
N ILE A 51 -0.43 -21.50 -20.02
CA ILE A 51 0.24 -21.31 -18.74
C ILE A 51 -0.80 -20.77 -17.76
N VAL A 52 -1.04 -21.52 -16.68
CA VAL A 52 -2.05 -21.15 -15.67
C VAL A 52 -1.43 -20.47 -14.45
N GLY A 53 -0.13 -20.68 -14.22
CA GLY A 53 0.57 -20.08 -13.11
C GLY A 53 1.93 -20.68 -12.84
N PHE A 54 2.42 -20.42 -11.63
CA PHE A 54 3.71 -20.84 -11.10
C PHE A 54 3.49 -21.71 -9.88
N MET A 55 4.31 -22.73 -9.68
CA MET A 55 4.35 -23.54 -8.48
C MET A 55 5.68 -23.28 -7.78
N ALA A 56 5.63 -22.59 -6.64
CA ALA A 56 6.80 -22.33 -5.81
C ALA A 56 7.15 -23.55 -4.93
N GLU A 57 8.21 -23.41 -4.14
CA GLU A 57 8.56 -24.40 -3.13
C GLU A 57 7.40 -24.62 -2.14
N LYS A 58 7.31 -25.82 -1.56
CA LYS A 58 6.23 -26.25 -0.66
C LYS A 58 4.83 -26.36 -1.31
N GLY A 59 4.75 -26.27 -2.64
CA GLY A 59 3.51 -26.52 -3.38
C GLY A 59 2.57 -25.32 -3.52
N LEU A 60 3.02 -24.12 -3.12
CA LEU A 60 2.26 -22.88 -3.31
C LEU A 60 2.05 -22.63 -4.81
N VAL A 61 0.79 -22.49 -5.22
CA VAL A 61 0.40 -22.18 -6.60
C VAL A 61 0.06 -20.70 -6.72
N ILE A 62 0.74 -20.00 -7.62
CA ILE A 62 0.58 -18.57 -7.87
C ILE A 62 -0.03 -18.39 -9.27
N PRO A 63 -1.28 -17.91 -9.38
CA PRO A 63 -1.92 -17.67 -10.68
C PRO A 63 -1.13 -16.68 -11.55
N ILE A 64 -1.11 -16.91 -12.86
CA ILE A 64 -0.35 -16.04 -13.79
C ILE A 64 -0.85 -14.59 -13.78
N SER A 65 -2.16 -14.38 -13.55
CA SER A 65 -2.78 -13.06 -13.43
C SER A 65 -2.37 -12.29 -12.18
N LEU A 66 -1.95 -12.99 -11.12
CA LEU A 66 -1.42 -12.36 -9.90
C LEU A 66 0.04 -11.95 -10.11
N VAL A 67 0.83 -12.81 -10.77
CA VAL A 67 2.23 -12.49 -11.08
C VAL A 67 2.37 -11.32 -12.05
N SER A 68 1.44 -11.16 -12.99
CA SER A 68 1.43 -10.03 -13.92
C SER A 68 1.16 -8.68 -13.21
N LYS A 69 0.25 -8.69 -12.22
CA LYS A 69 -0.08 -7.51 -11.41
C LYS A 69 0.96 -7.19 -10.34
N SER A 70 1.50 -8.22 -9.67
CA SER A 70 2.38 -8.05 -8.52
C SER A 70 3.53 -9.05 -8.56
N PRO A 71 4.57 -8.83 -9.39
CA PRO A 71 5.67 -9.78 -9.53
C PRO A 71 6.43 -10.13 -8.24
N SER A 72 6.37 -9.24 -7.24
CA SER A 72 6.97 -9.43 -5.91
C SER A 72 6.43 -10.64 -5.14
N VAL A 73 5.27 -11.17 -5.51
CA VAL A 73 4.70 -12.39 -4.91
C VAL A 73 5.48 -13.65 -5.29
N VAL A 74 6.29 -13.59 -6.36
CA VAL A 74 7.10 -14.74 -6.80
C VAL A 74 8.33 -14.83 -5.90
N PRO A 75 8.51 -15.93 -5.15
CA PRO A 75 9.66 -16.06 -4.25
C PRO A 75 10.97 -16.12 -5.04
N ASN A 76 12.07 -15.73 -4.39
CA ASN A 76 13.43 -15.80 -4.93
C ASN A 76 13.97 -17.24 -5.10
N SER A 77 13.11 -18.25 -5.03
CA SER A 77 13.42 -19.68 -5.27
C SER A 77 13.08 -20.11 -6.70
N VAL A 78 13.36 -21.37 -7.04
CA VAL A 78 13.03 -21.91 -8.36
C VAL A 78 11.54 -22.28 -8.40
N CYS A 79 10.77 -21.58 -9.22
CA CYS A 79 9.36 -21.89 -9.44
C CYS A 79 9.18 -22.80 -10.66
N LYS A 80 8.22 -23.72 -10.64
CA LYS A 80 7.85 -24.58 -11.76
C LYS A 80 6.67 -23.98 -12.52
N LEU A 81 6.74 -23.89 -13.85
CA LEU A 81 5.61 -23.43 -14.66
C LEU A 81 4.52 -24.50 -14.69
N LEU A 82 3.28 -24.08 -14.45
CA LEU A 82 2.09 -24.90 -14.57
C LEU A 82 1.41 -24.64 -15.91
N VAL A 83 1.24 -25.70 -16.69
CA VAL A 83 0.64 -25.66 -18.01
C VAL A 83 -0.58 -26.56 -18.03
N SER A 84 -1.73 -25.99 -18.35
CA SER A 84 -2.95 -26.76 -18.62
C SER A 84 -2.81 -27.40 -20.00
N SER A 85 -2.86 -28.74 -20.03
CA SER A 85 -3.08 -29.47 -21.28
C SER A 85 -4.48 -29.14 -21.76
N SER A 86 -4.59 -28.49 -22.92
CA SER A 86 -5.90 -28.31 -23.55
C SER A 86 -6.57 -29.68 -23.69
N PRO A 87 -7.86 -29.82 -23.33
CA PRO A 87 -8.56 -31.07 -23.52
C PRO A 87 -8.53 -31.39 -25.01
N SER A 88 -7.79 -32.43 -25.38
CA SER A 88 -7.80 -32.92 -26.75
C SER A 88 -9.25 -33.21 -27.11
N LYS A 89 -9.76 -32.60 -28.18
CA LYS A 89 -11.12 -32.81 -28.69
C LYS A 89 -11.31 -34.31 -29.01
N ALA A 90 -11.75 -35.08 -28.01
CA ALA A 90 -12.10 -36.47 -28.13
C ALA A 90 -13.57 -36.63 -27.76
N GLY A 91 -14.39 -36.90 -28.79
CA GLY A 91 -15.58 -37.75 -28.71
C GLY A 91 -16.68 -37.37 -27.72
N SER A 92 -17.74 -36.77 -28.25
CA SER A 92 -19.10 -36.76 -27.71
C SER A 92 -19.64 -38.17 -27.44
N ASP A 93 -20.19 -38.45 -26.25
CA ASP A 93 -21.45 -39.22 -26.11
C ASP A 93 -22.09 -39.21 -24.69
N LYS A 94 -23.35 -38.73 -24.68
CA LYS A 94 -24.58 -39.18 -23.97
C LYS A 94 -24.67 -39.57 -22.47
N LEU A 95 -25.69 -38.93 -21.84
CA LEU A 95 -26.67 -39.41 -20.82
C LEU A 95 -26.14 -39.60 -19.38
N LEU A 96 -26.84 -39.28 -18.28
CA LEU A 96 -28.27 -39.31 -17.96
C LEU A 96 -28.57 -38.48 -16.68
N SER A 97 -29.82 -38.01 -16.57
CA SER A 97 -30.47 -37.25 -15.50
C SER A 97 -30.66 -37.98 -14.15
N THR A 98 -30.87 -37.24 -13.06
CA THR A 98 -32.00 -37.51 -12.12
C THR A 98 -32.36 -36.31 -11.22
N GLN A 99 -33.66 -35.99 -11.26
CA GLN A 99 -34.52 -35.27 -10.30
C GLN A 99 -34.48 -35.93 -8.89
N THR A 100 -34.89 -35.40 -7.73
CA THR A 100 -35.66 -34.23 -7.23
C THR A 100 -35.66 -34.34 -5.70
N ASN A 101 -35.67 -33.23 -4.95
CA ASN A 101 -36.70 -32.91 -3.94
C ASN A 101 -36.41 -31.58 -3.20
N LYS A 102 -37.32 -30.62 -3.37
CA LYS A 102 -37.58 -29.42 -2.53
C LYS A 102 -38.68 -29.79 -1.50
N PRO A 103 -39.01 -29.02 -0.43
CA PRO A 103 -39.06 -27.54 -0.35
C PRO A 103 -38.53 -26.95 1.00
N VAL A 104 -38.37 -25.64 1.21
CA VAL A 104 -39.40 -24.62 1.55
C VAL A 104 -38.90 -23.20 1.20
N LYS A 105 -39.86 -22.33 0.84
CA LYS A 105 -39.77 -21.00 0.22
C LYS A 105 -39.38 -19.85 1.16
N MET A 106 -38.67 -18.85 0.63
CA MET A 106 -38.95 -17.41 0.79
C MET A 106 -38.60 -16.68 -0.53
N ALA A 107 -39.21 -15.51 -0.74
CA ALA A 107 -39.71 -14.95 -2.00
C ALA A 107 -38.69 -14.42 -3.03
N ASP A 108 -39.20 -14.24 -4.25
CA ASP A 108 -38.56 -14.01 -5.54
C ASP A 108 -37.91 -12.61 -5.74
N LEU A 109 -36.75 -12.61 -6.42
CA LEU A 109 -36.32 -11.58 -7.38
C LEU A 109 -35.65 -12.29 -8.57
N PRO A 110 -35.95 -11.98 -9.85
CA PRO A 110 -35.41 -12.73 -10.98
C PRO A 110 -34.06 -12.16 -11.43
N THR A 111 -33.04 -13.01 -11.54
CA THR A 111 -31.80 -12.71 -12.26
C THR A 111 -31.32 -13.99 -12.94
N ASP A 112 -31.84 -14.25 -14.14
CA ASP A 112 -31.34 -15.31 -15.01
C ASP A 112 -30.16 -14.76 -15.83
N LEU A 113 -28.94 -15.12 -15.43
CA LEU A 113 -27.76 -15.11 -16.29
C LEU A 113 -27.06 -16.49 -16.19
N PRO A 114 -26.48 -17.01 -17.29
CA PRO A 114 -25.88 -18.33 -17.30
C PRO A 114 -24.55 -18.31 -16.54
N LEU A 115 -24.42 -19.18 -15.54
CA LEU A 115 -23.18 -19.41 -14.81
C LEU A 115 -22.20 -20.20 -15.68
N GLU A 116 -21.10 -19.56 -16.06
CA GLU A 116 -19.91 -20.27 -16.54
C GLU A 116 -19.13 -20.84 -15.35
N ASP A 117 -18.83 -22.13 -15.45
CA ASP A 117 -18.19 -22.98 -14.44
C ASP A 117 -16.71 -22.60 -14.32
N SER A 118 -16.41 -21.59 -13.49
CA SER A 118 -15.05 -21.22 -13.13
C SER A 118 -14.62 -22.03 -11.90
N SER A 119 -13.49 -22.71 -12.03
CA SER A 119 -12.87 -23.49 -10.95
C SER A 119 -12.45 -22.55 -9.81
N ALA A 120 -13.35 -22.36 -8.85
CA ALA A 120 -13.09 -21.65 -7.61
C ALA A 120 -12.01 -22.39 -6.83
N VAL A 121 -10.79 -21.85 -6.85
CA VAL A 121 -9.82 -22.12 -5.78
C VAL A 121 -10.48 -21.57 -4.51
N SER A 122 -10.75 -22.43 -3.54
CA SER A 122 -11.48 -22.08 -2.33
C SER A 122 -10.79 -20.93 -1.59
N GLU A 123 -11.49 -19.81 -1.40
CA GLU A 123 -11.02 -18.68 -0.59
C GLU A 123 -10.65 -19.09 0.85
N GLU A 124 -11.17 -20.24 1.29
CA GLU A 124 -10.87 -20.87 2.58
C GLU A 124 -9.38 -21.20 2.76
N ASP A 125 -8.68 -21.64 1.70
CA ASP A 125 -7.26 -22.05 1.78
C ASP A 125 -6.33 -20.85 2.11
N SER A 126 -6.70 -19.65 1.66
CA SER A 126 -5.91 -18.42 1.88
C SER A 126 -6.00 -17.97 3.34
N SER A 127 -7.19 -18.04 3.94
CA SER A 127 -7.41 -17.63 5.33
C SER A 127 -6.67 -18.54 6.31
N GLU A 128 -6.67 -19.85 6.07
CA GLU A 128 -5.93 -20.81 6.91
C GLU A 128 -4.42 -20.54 6.92
N MET A 129 -3.85 -20.15 5.78
CA MET A 129 -2.43 -19.81 5.68
C MET A 129 -2.08 -18.57 6.52
N VAL A 130 -2.89 -17.51 6.45
CA VAL A 130 -2.68 -16.29 7.24
C VAL A 130 -2.82 -16.58 8.73
N VAL A 131 -3.80 -17.39 9.13
CA VAL A 131 -3.95 -17.83 10.53
C VAL A 131 -2.71 -18.58 11.02
N ALA A 132 -2.16 -19.49 10.20
CA ALA A 132 -0.95 -20.22 10.55
C ALA A 132 0.26 -19.29 10.76
N GLU A 133 0.40 -18.29 9.88
CA GLU A 133 1.48 -17.31 9.96
C GLU A 133 1.38 -16.42 11.21
N ILE A 134 0.18 -15.93 11.54
CA ILE A 134 -0.04 -15.15 12.77
C ILE A 134 0.26 -16.01 14.01
N LYS A 135 -0.12 -17.30 14.02
CA LYS A 135 0.20 -18.22 15.13
C LYS A 135 1.70 -18.40 15.31
N GLU A 136 2.43 -18.60 14.20
CA GLU A 136 3.88 -18.73 14.24
C GLU A 136 4.54 -17.45 14.75
N PHE A 137 4.04 -16.28 14.33
CA PHE A 137 4.50 -14.99 14.81
C PHE A 137 4.28 -14.81 16.33
N VAL A 138 3.08 -15.09 16.82
CA VAL A 138 2.74 -15.03 18.26
C VAL A 138 3.61 -15.98 19.08
N GLU A 139 3.85 -17.20 18.57
CA GLU A 139 4.75 -18.16 19.21
C GLU A 139 6.20 -17.67 19.24
N GLY A 140 6.65 -17.03 18.16
CA GLY A 140 7.95 -16.34 18.12
C GLY A 140 8.09 -15.25 19.18
N LEU A 141 7.05 -14.43 19.39
CA LEU A 141 7.02 -13.43 20.46
C LEU A 141 7.10 -14.07 21.85
N ARG A 142 6.42 -15.19 22.07
CA ARG A 142 6.48 -15.95 23.33
C ARG A 142 7.88 -16.50 23.59
N VAL A 143 8.50 -17.15 22.60
CA VAL A 143 9.86 -17.73 22.73
C VAL A 143 10.91 -16.64 23.03
N ARG A 144 10.74 -15.44 22.46
CA ARG A 144 11.60 -14.28 22.73
C ARG A 144 11.30 -13.56 24.05
N ASN A 145 10.35 -14.07 24.86
CA ASN A 145 9.86 -13.46 26.10
C ASN A 145 9.24 -12.06 25.92
N PHE A 146 8.75 -11.75 24.72
CA PHE A 146 8.01 -10.51 24.45
C PHE A 146 6.56 -10.62 24.96
N LEU A 147 6.01 -11.84 24.95
CA LEU A 147 4.72 -12.19 25.53
C LEU A 147 4.89 -13.28 26.60
N MET A 148 4.07 -13.21 27.65
CA MET A 148 3.91 -14.32 28.60
C MET A 148 3.12 -15.47 27.96
N THR A 149 3.28 -16.70 28.47
CA THR A 149 2.51 -17.87 27.97
C THR A 149 1.00 -17.64 28.02
N GLN A 150 0.49 -17.02 29.10
CA GLN A 150 -0.93 -16.70 29.22
C GLN A 150 -1.38 -15.70 28.14
N GLN A 151 -0.57 -14.69 27.85
CA GLN A 151 -0.84 -13.69 26.82
C GLN A 151 -0.88 -14.30 25.41
N ALA A 152 0.09 -15.15 25.08
CA ALA A 152 0.11 -15.88 23.81
C ALA A 152 -1.13 -16.78 23.67
N ASN A 153 -1.56 -17.46 24.73
CA ASN A 153 -2.78 -18.26 24.73
C ASN A 153 -4.04 -17.43 24.48
N LEU A 154 -4.12 -16.22 25.04
CA LEU A 154 -5.25 -15.31 24.81
C LEU A 154 -5.30 -14.84 23.35
N LEU A 155 -4.16 -14.48 22.74
CA LEU A 155 -4.11 -14.12 21.32
C LEU A 155 -4.48 -15.30 20.41
N ASN A 156 -4.01 -16.51 20.72
CA ASN A 156 -4.38 -17.71 19.97
C ASN A 156 -5.89 -18.02 20.08
N ALA A 157 -6.49 -17.81 21.26
CA ALA A 157 -7.93 -17.93 21.42
C ALA A 157 -8.69 -16.87 20.59
N LEU A 158 -8.20 -15.62 20.59
CA LEU A 158 -8.77 -14.53 19.80
C LEU A 158 -8.72 -14.82 18.29
N LEU A 159 -7.61 -15.41 17.82
CA LEU A 159 -7.45 -15.84 16.43
C LEU A 159 -8.36 -17.02 16.09
N SER A 160 -8.54 -17.96 17.01
CA SER A 160 -9.46 -19.10 16.86
C SER A 160 -10.93 -18.68 16.83
N SER A 161 -11.30 -17.54 17.43
CA SER A 161 -12.64 -16.96 17.31
C SER A 161 -12.83 -16.14 16.03
N ASN A 162 -11.86 -16.12 15.11
CA ASN A 162 -11.88 -15.31 13.89
C ASN A 162 -12.08 -13.80 14.16
N SER A 163 -11.53 -13.28 15.26
CA SER A 163 -11.60 -11.84 15.51
C SER A 163 -10.80 -11.07 14.45
N THR A 164 -11.39 -9.99 13.97
CA THR A 164 -10.83 -9.12 12.93
C THR A 164 -9.59 -8.37 13.40
N LEU A 165 -9.39 -8.21 14.73
CA LEU A 165 -8.29 -7.43 15.32
C LEU A 165 -6.91 -7.90 14.85
N LEU A 166 -6.63 -9.21 14.94
CA LEU A 166 -5.31 -9.73 14.58
C LEU A 166 -5.07 -9.70 13.07
N PHE A 167 -6.11 -9.92 12.26
CA PHE A 167 -6.01 -9.78 10.80
C PHE A 167 -5.81 -8.33 10.38
N ALA A 168 -6.52 -7.40 11.02
CA ALA A 168 -6.33 -5.97 10.80
C ALA A 168 -4.89 -5.57 11.15
N ALA A 169 -4.39 -5.97 12.32
CA ALA A 169 -3.01 -5.69 12.75
C ALA A 169 -1.98 -6.27 11.78
N TYR A 170 -2.16 -7.53 11.37
CA TYR A 170 -1.30 -8.19 10.40
C TYR A 170 -1.32 -7.48 9.04
N SER A 171 -2.49 -7.11 8.52
CA SER A 171 -2.60 -6.41 7.24
C SER A 171 -1.91 -5.04 7.23
N VAL A 172 -2.03 -4.28 8.32
CA VAL A 172 -1.35 -2.98 8.46
C VAL A 172 0.16 -3.18 8.54
N ALA A 173 0.62 -4.16 9.32
CA ALA A 173 2.04 -4.47 9.48
C ALA A 173 2.70 -4.90 8.15
N ILE A 174 2.03 -5.77 7.39
CA ILE A 174 2.52 -6.22 6.08
C ILE A 174 2.57 -5.07 5.09
N SER A 175 1.52 -4.24 5.01
CA SER A 175 1.49 -3.08 4.11
C SER A 175 2.58 -2.05 4.45
N ALA A 176 2.83 -1.81 5.74
CA ALA A 176 3.87 -0.90 6.21
C ALA A 176 5.28 -1.53 6.20
N ASN A 177 5.40 -2.83 5.93
CA ASN A 177 6.62 -3.63 6.12
C ASN A 177 7.25 -3.43 7.52
N ASP A 178 6.40 -3.40 8.55
CA ASP A 178 6.77 -3.11 9.94
C ASP A 178 6.34 -4.24 10.87
N SER A 179 7.24 -5.20 11.08
CA SER A 179 7.01 -6.31 12.01
C SER A 179 7.06 -5.89 13.49
N GLU A 180 7.71 -4.77 13.81
CA GLU A 180 7.76 -4.25 15.19
C GLU A 180 6.40 -3.67 15.58
N TYR A 181 5.73 -2.98 14.65
CA TYR A 181 4.34 -2.56 14.81
C TYR A 181 3.42 -3.74 15.17
N LEU A 182 3.49 -4.86 14.43
CA LEU A 182 2.68 -6.04 14.75
C LEU A 182 2.97 -6.58 16.16
N ALA A 183 4.25 -6.60 16.56
CA ALA A 183 4.65 -7.07 17.88
C ALA A 183 4.08 -6.21 19.01
N GLU A 184 4.16 -4.88 18.89
CA GLU A 184 3.61 -3.94 19.88
C GLU A 184 2.08 -4.03 19.95
N ILE A 185 1.37 -4.11 18.81
CA ILE A 185 -0.08 -4.29 18.80
C ILE A 185 -0.48 -5.63 19.44
N CYS A 186 0.22 -6.73 19.12
CA CYS A 186 -0.03 -8.04 19.76
C CYS A 186 0.13 -7.96 21.28
N LYS A 187 1.15 -7.24 21.76
CA LYS A 187 1.40 -7.06 23.20
C LYS A 187 0.33 -6.21 23.88
N ASP A 188 -0.09 -5.10 23.27
CA ASP A 188 -1.17 -4.26 23.80
C ASP A 188 -2.51 -5.02 23.86
N LEU A 189 -2.87 -5.73 22.78
CA LEU A 189 -4.06 -6.58 22.74
C LEU A 189 -3.99 -7.66 23.82
N ALA A 190 -2.87 -8.36 23.94
CA ALA A 190 -2.72 -9.41 24.93
C ALA A 190 -2.80 -8.90 26.37
N GLN A 191 -2.30 -7.69 26.65
CA GLN A 191 -2.46 -7.04 27.95
C GLN A 191 -3.91 -6.65 28.21
N SER A 192 -4.59 -6.09 27.22
CA SER A 192 -5.99 -5.68 27.30
C SER A 192 -6.91 -6.87 27.62
N LEU A 193 -6.69 -8.01 26.96
CA LEU A 193 -7.48 -9.24 27.14
C LEU A 193 -7.39 -9.85 28.55
N VAL A 194 -6.39 -9.48 29.36
CA VAL A 194 -6.27 -9.95 30.76
C VAL A 194 -7.40 -9.40 31.62
N THR A 195 -7.81 -8.16 31.37
CA THR A 195 -8.82 -7.44 32.17
C THR A 195 -10.19 -7.51 31.53
N GLU A 196 -11.25 -7.35 32.32
CA GLU A 196 -12.63 -7.29 31.80
C GLU A 196 -12.86 -6.03 30.96
N GLN A 197 -12.45 -4.87 31.47
CA GLN A 197 -12.55 -3.60 30.75
C GLN A 197 -11.78 -3.64 29.41
N GLY A 198 -10.57 -4.21 29.40
CA GLY A 198 -9.79 -4.35 28.17
C GLY A 198 -10.41 -5.34 27.17
N ARG A 199 -11.11 -6.38 27.62
CA ARG A 199 -11.91 -7.25 26.73
C ARG A 199 -13.06 -6.49 26.08
N SER A 200 -13.83 -5.72 26.86
CA SER A 200 -14.89 -4.87 26.31
C SER A 200 -14.34 -3.82 25.32
N ALA A 201 -13.15 -3.28 25.57
CA ALA A 201 -12.48 -2.40 24.62
C ALA A 201 -12.10 -3.13 23.31
N CYS A 202 -11.60 -4.36 23.39
CA CYS A 202 -11.31 -5.18 22.21
C CYS A 202 -12.60 -5.50 21.42
N GLU A 203 -13.70 -5.82 22.11
CA GLU A 203 -15.01 -6.05 21.47
C GLU A 203 -15.48 -4.81 20.70
N ALA A 204 -15.37 -3.63 21.32
CA ALA A 204 -15.66 -2.36 20.65
C ALA A 204 -14.79 -2.11 19.41
N GLN A 205 -13.48 -2.37 19.51
CA GLN A 205 -12.57 -2.26 18.36
C GLN A 205 -12.97 -3.24 17.23
N ASP A 206 -13.36 -4.47 17.56
CA ASP A 206 -13.79 -5.47 16.58
C ASP A 206 -15.07 -5.05 15.84
N GLU A 207 -16.06 -4.48 16.54
CA GLU A 207 -17.27 -3.93 15.91
C GLU A 207 -16.97 -2.81 14.90
N VAL A 208 -16.07 -1.88 15.28
CA VAL A 208 -15.65 -0.78 14.38
C VAL A 208 -14.90 -1.31 13.15
N LEU A 209 -14.05 -2.32 13.34
CA LEU A 209 -13.34 -2.97 12.23
C LEU A 209 -14.31 -3.67 11.27
N GLN A 210 -15.33 -4.37 11.77
CA GLN A 210 -16.34 -5.01 10.93
C GLN A 210 -17.07 -3.99 10.05
N VAL A 211 -17.45 -2.83 10.59
CA VAL A 211 -18.07 -1.75 9.80
C VAL A 211 -17.10 -1.19 8.76
N SER A 212 -15.82 -1.02 9.12
CA SER A 212 -14.77 -0.57 8.20
C SER A 212 -14.58 -1.55 7.03
N ASP A 213 -14.55 -2.85 7.31
CA ASP A 213 -14.47 -3.89 6.30
C ASP A 213 -15.70 -3.90 5.38
N GLN A 214 -16.90 -3.67 5.92
CA GLN A 214 -18.12 -3.51 5.12
C GLN A 214 -18.06 -2.28 4.21
N LEU A 215 -17.50 -1.15 4.66
CA LEU A 215 -17.28 0.01 3.80
C LEU A 215 -16.35 -0.33 2.63
N TYR A 216 -15.30 -1.12 2.87
CA TYR A 216 -14.38 -1.56 1.82
C TYR A 216 -15.02 -2.55 0.85
N ILE A 217 -15.72 -3.59 1.35
CA ILE A 217 -16.42 -4.59 0.51
C ILE A 217 -17.45 -3.92 -0.41
N ASN A 218 -18.12 -2.87 0.08
CA ASN A 218 -19.07 -2.09 -0.71
C ASN A 218 -18.41 -1.00 -1.59
N SER A 219 -17.08 -1.04 -1.75
CA SER A 219 -16.27 -0.09 -2.52
C SER A 219 -16.52 1.37 -2.15
N ARG A 220 -16.86 1.65 -0.88
CA ARG A 220 -17.05 3.01 -0.38
C ARG A 220 -15.73 3.66 0.00
N ILE A 221 -14.77 2.86 0.46
CA ILE A 221 -13.40 3.30 0.78
C ILE A 221 -12.40 2.46 -0.01
N SER A 222 -11.26 3.06 -0.34
CA SER A 222 -10.13 2.37 -0.95
C SER A 222 -9.38 1.50 0.07
N GLU A 223 -8.51 0.60 -0.43
CA GLU A 223 -7.65 -0.23 0.42
C GLU A 223 -6.76 0.60 1.36
N ASN A 224 -6.16 1.69 0.86
CA ASN A 224 -5.34 2.59 1.67
C ASN A 224 -6.14 3.25 2.81
N GLN A 225 -7.39 3.64 2.54
CA GLN A 225 -8.28 4.20 3.56
C GLN A 225 -8.69 3.14 4.59
N LEU A 226 -8.92 1.89 4.15
CA LEU A 226 -9.17 0.79 5.07
C LEU A 226 -7.97 0.54 5.98
N LEU A 227 -6.75 0.49 5.43
CA LEU A 227 -5.53 0.31 6.21
C LEU A 227 -5.33 1.44 7.23
N TYR A 228 -5.64 2.68 6.83
CA TYR A 228 -5.64 3.82 7.74
C TYR A 228 -6.65 3.68 8.87
N LEU A 229 -7.91 3.35 8.57
CA LEU A 229 -8.91 3.12 9.60
C LEU A 229 -8.51 1.99 10.55
N ARG A 230 -8.02 0.86 10.00
CA ARG A 230 -7.50 -0.26 10.80
C ARG A 230 -6.40 0.21 11.74
N HIS A 231 -5.46 1.01 11.26
CA HIS A 231 -4.41 1.58 12.10
C HIS A 231 -4.98 2.43 13.25
N LEU A 232 -5.86 3.39 12.95
CA LEU A 232 -6.48 4.26 13.96
C LEU A 232 -7.25 3.48 15.03
N VAL A 233 -8.03 2.47 14.61
CA VAL A 233 -8.79 1.61 15.51
C VAL A 233 -7.86 0.82 16.42
N LEU A 234 -6.79 0.23 15.88
CA LEU A 234 -5.84 -0.58 16.64
C LEU A 234 -5.08 0.23 17.69
N ILE A 235 -4.69 1.47 17.39
CA ILE A 235 -4.01 2.35 18.35
C ILE A 235 -4.96 3.09 19.30
N ARG A 236 -6.28 2.84 19.19
CA ARG A 236 -7.33 3.48 20.00
C ARG A 236 -7.28 5.01 19.91
N GLU A 237 -7.20 5.51 18.68
CA GLU A 237 -7.20 6.94 18.43
C GLU A 237 -8.51 7.60 18.94
N GLU A 238 -8.40 8.83 19.46
CA GLU A 238 -9.46 9.52 20.20
C GLU A 238 -10.68 9.86 19.32
N ALA A 239 -10.49 10.23 18.05
CA ALA A 239 -11.59 10.46 17.13
C ALA A 239 -12.38 9.16 16.86
N VAL A 240 -11.71 8.01 16.71
CA VAL A 240 -12.40 6.71 16.61
C VAL A 240 -13.20 6.39 17.87
N ALA A 241 -12.62 6.64 19.05
CA ALA A 241 -13.32 6.43 20.32
C ALA A 241 -14.58 7.31 20.42
N THR A 242 -14.47 8.59 20.04
CA THR A 242 -15.60 9.54 20.02
C THR A 242 -16.71 9.09 19.07
N ILE A 243 -16.34 8.60 17.88
CA ILE A 243 -17.31 8.04 16.91
C ILE A 243 -18.02 6.82 17.50
N TYR A 244 -17.29 5.94 18.18
CA TYR A 244 -17.87 4.75 18.80
C TYR A 244 -18.77 5.08 19.99
N ASP A 245 -18.41 6.07 20.82
CA ASP A 245 -19.26 6.55 21.92
C ASP A 245 -20.61 7.08 21.39
N ASN A 246 -20.58 7.87 20.30
CA ASN A 246 -21.80 8.32 19.63
C ASN A 246 -22.63 7.14 19.10
N PHE A 247 -21.97 6.11 18.55
CA PHE A 247 -22.65 4.90 18.13
C PHE A 247 -23.28 4.15 19.30
N GLN A 248 -22.59 4.01 20.43
CA GLN A 248 -23.10 3.34 21.62
C GLN A 248 -24.35 4.02 22.19
N GLU A 249 -24.40 5.36 22.16
CA GLU A 249 -25.56 6.13 22.59
C GLU A 249 -26.78 5.93 21.67
N HIS A 250 -26.57 5.89 20.36
CA HIS A 250 -27.67 5.94 19.37
C HIS A 250 -28.00 4.59 18.72
N GLN A 251 -27.12 3.59 18.84
CA GLN A 251 -27.19 2.26 18.22
C GLN A 251 -27.47 2.33 16.70
N ASN A 252 -26.90 3.33 16.02
CA ASN A 252 -27.15 3.63 14.61
C ASN A 252 -25.95 3.27 13.74
N VAL A 253 -25.95 2.05 13.19
CA VAL A 253 -24.85 1.54 12.35
C VAL A 253 -24.62 2.38 11.08
N PRO A 254 -25.67 2.84 10.34
CA PRO A 254 -25.47 3.78 9.23
C PRO A 254 -24.73 5.07 9.62
N GLN A 255 -24.99 5.60 10.82
CA GLN A 255 -24.31 6.79 11.31
C GLN A 255 -22.83 6.49 11.62
N LEU A 256 -22.54 5.37 12.31
CA LEU A 256 -21.17 4.89 12.53
C LEU A 256 -20.39 4.76 11.21
N ALA A 257 -20.98 4.12 10.21
CA ALA A 257 -20.36 3.94 8.90
C ALA A 257 -20.10 5.28 8.18
N LYS A 258 -21.03 6.24 8.30
CA LYS A 258 -20.88 7.58 7.75
C LYS A 258 -19.72 8.32 8.45
N ASP A 259 -19.64 8.28 9.76
CA ASP A 259 -18.62 9.00 10.53
C ASP A 259 -17.22 8.41 10.29
N LEU A 260 -17.10 7.08 10.19
CA LEU A 260 -15.84 6.42 9.80
C LEU A 260 -15.42 6.76 8.37
N TYR A 261 -16.38 6.85 7.45
CA TYR A 261 -16.13 7.30 6.08
C TYR A 261 -15.61 8.74 6.05
N GLU A 262 -16.22 9.64 6.82
CA GLU A 262 -15.75 11.03 6.93
C GLU A 262 -14.34 11.08 7.53
N LEU A 263 -14.08 10.35 8.62
CA LEU A 263 -12.76 10.26 9.26
C LEU A 263 -11.66 9.75 8.31
N CYS A 264 -11.94 8.73 7.49
CA CYS A 264 -10.91 8.22 6.57
C CYS A 264 -10.62 9.17 5.39
N ASN A 265 -11.51 10.13 5.12
CA ASN A 265 -11.30 11.17 4.10
C ASN A 265 -10.62 12.42 4.65
N THR A 266 -10.43 12.55 5.97
CA THR A 266 -9.55 13.59 6.54
C THR A 266 -8.08 13.19 6.49
N HIS A 267 -7.74 12.04 5.89
CA HIS A 267 -6.38 11.51 5.86
C HIS A 267 -5.45 12.41 5.02
N PRO A 268 -4.34 12.91 5.59
CA PRO A 268 -3.39 13.80 4.88
C PRO A 268 -2.82 13.26 3.56
N TYR A 269 -2.81 11.93 3.35
CA TYR A 269 -2.20 11.31 2.18
C TYR A 269 -3.10 11.31 0.93
N GLN A 270 -4.39 11.66 1.03
CA GLN A 270 -5.27 11.72 -0.14
C GLN A 270 -4.87 12.82 -1.14
N HIS A 271 -4.28 13.91 -0.67
CA HIS A 271 -3.89 15.02 -1.54
C HIS A 271 -2.67 14.70 -2.42
N ALA A 272 -1.83 13.74 -2.03
CA ALA A 272 -0.63 13.38 -2.79
C ALA A 272 -0.93 12.61 -4.10
N GLN A 273 -2.13 12.04 -4.27
CA GLN A 273 -2.46 11.23 -5.46
C GLN A 273 -3.47 11.88 -6.43
N GLN A 274 -4.22 12.90 -5.99
CA GLN A 274 -5.23 13.56 -6.85
C GLN A 274 -4.68 14.72 -7.70
N GLY A 275 -3.43 15.14 -7.50
CA GLY A 275 -2.83 16.30 -8.19
C GLY A 275 -2.45 16.12 -9.66
N THR A 276 -2.70 14.96 -10.30
CA THR A 276 -2.15 14.65 -11.64
C THR A 276 -3.17 14.33 -12.74
N GLN A 277 -4.48 14.52 -12.54
CA GLN A 277 -5.49 14.15 -13.57
C GLN A 277 -6.45 15.24 -14.04
N THR A 278 -6.24 16.52 -13.73
CA THR A 278 -7.14 17.61 -14.21
C THR A 278 -6.40 18.72 -14.96
N ALA A 279 -5.65 18.37 -16.02
CA ALA A 279 -5.17 19.35 -16.98
C ALA A 279 -5.06 18.74 -18.40
N GLY A 280 -6.17 18.29 -18.97
CA GLY A 280 -6.14 17.80 -20.34
C GLY A 280 -7.48 17.32 -20.86
N GLU A 281 -8.43 18.24 -21.07
CA GLU A 281 -9.43 18.21 -22.17
C GLU A 281 -10.41 19.39 -22.03
N LYS A 282 -9.98 20.57 -22.48
CA LYS A 282 -10.87 21.60 -23.01
C LYS A 282 -10.25 22.17 -24.29
N ASN A 283 -10.54 21.49 -25.39
CA ASN A 283 -10.34 21.96 -26.76
C ASN A 283 -11.45 21.25 -27.57
N SER A 284 -12.31 21.87 -28.38
CA SER A 284 -12.38 23.21 -28.94
C SER A 284 -13.85 23.50 -29.20
N GLN A 285 -14.29 24.73 -28.91
CA GLN A 285 -15.56 25.23 -29.43
C GLN A 285 -15.26 26.54 -30.17
N ASN A 286 -15.67 26.53 -31.44
CA ASN A 286 -15.70 27.58 -32.44
C ASN A 286 -15.53 29.00 -31.91
N ASP A 287 -14.64 29.77 -32.55
CA ASP A 287 -14.99 31.13 -32.93
C ASP A 287 -14.37 31.46 -34.28
N ASP A 288 -15.30 31.82 -35.17
CA ASP A 288 -15.15 32.28 -36.53
C ASP A 288 -14.96 33.81 -36.50
N ASP A 289 -14.09 34.27 -37.40
CA ASP A 289 -14.28 35.47 -38.24
C ASP A 289 -13.94 36.90 -37.74
N SER A 290 -13.38 37.64 -38.71
CA SER A 290 -12.98 39.05 -38.79
C SER A 290 -11.73 39.48 -37.98
N GLY A 291 -10.60 39.92 -38.54
CA GLY A 291 -10.33 40.53 -39.84
C GLY A 291 -10.16 42.04 -39.68
N GLU A 292 -8.91 42.53 -39.59
CA GLU A 292 -8.42 43.71 -40.32
C GLU A 292 -6.97 44.07 -39.97
N GLU A 293 -6.36 44.72 -40.94
CA GLU A 293 -4.93 44.92 -41.21
C GLU A 293 -4.32 46.03 -40.34
N ASP A 294 -3.05 45.90 -39.95
CA ASP A 294 -2.18 47.09 -39.88
C ASP A 294 -0.71 46.75 -40.16
N GLU A 295 -0.17 47.43 -41.17
CA GLU A 295 1.22 47.45 -41.57
C GLU A 295 2.03 48.35 -40.62
N GLY A 296 3.20 47.89 -40.15
CA GLY A 296 4.07 48.79 -39.40
C GLY A 296 5.35 48.15 -38.92
N GLY A 297 6.34 48.06 -39.82
CA GLY A 297 7.56 47.31 -39.61
C GLY A 297 8.49 47.78 -38.49
N LYS A 298 9.51 46.95 -38.21
CA LYS A 298 10.92 47.35 -38.09
C LYS A 298 11.76 46.14 -37.68
N TYR A 299 12.79 45.92 -38.47
CA TYR A 299 13.95 45.07 -38.22
C TYR A 299 14.45 45.22 -36.77
N PHE A 300 14.44 44.12 -36.00
CA PHE A 300 15.38 43.94 -34.90
C PHE A 300 16.02 42.56 -34.94
N THR A 301 17.34 42.66 -34.89
CA THR A 301 18.38 41.65 -34.93
C THR A 301 18.31 40.66 -33.78
N HIS A 302 18.72 39.43 -34.09
CA HIS A 302 19.02 38.32 -33.18
C HIS A 302 19.61 38.76 -31.82
N GLY A 303 18.80 38.62 -30.77
CA GLY A 303 19.22 38.71 -29.37
C GLY A 303 18.89 37.39 -28.67
N ARG A 304 19.92 36.57 -28.45
CA ARG A 304 19.89 35.36 -27.62
C ARG A 304 19.36 35.73 -26.23
N MET A 305 18.14 35.31 -25.90
CA MET A 305 17.55 35.53 -24.58
C MET A 305 18.35 34.75 -23.51
N PRO A 306 18.77 35.40 -22.42
CA PRO A 306 19.33 34.71 -21.27
C PRO A 306 18.25 33.87 -20.58
N SER A 307 18.61 32.64 -20.25
CA SER A 307 17.80 31.67 -19.52
C SER A 307 17.25 32.26 -18.22
N VAL A 308 15.92 32.39 -18.14
CA VAL A 308 15.18 32.95 -16.99
C VAL A 308 15.08 31.97 -15.82
N HIS A 309 15.43 30.69 -16.00
CA HIS A 309 15.23 29.67 -14.97
C HIS A 309 16.24 29.70 -13.81
N ALA A 310 17.40 30.36 -13.94
CA ALA A 310 18.39 30.40 -12.86
C ALA A 310 18.07 31.42 -11.75
N SER A 311 17.11 32.33 -11.94
CA SER A 311 16.79 33.38 -10.95
C SER A 311 15.67 32.99 -9.97
N GLN A 312 14.80 32.05 -10.31
CA GLN A 312 13.69 31.60 -9.45
C GLN A 312 14.11 30.55 -8.41
N VAL A 313 15.09 29.69 -8.70
CA VAL A 313 15.51 28.63 -7.76
C VAL A 313 16.11 29.23 -6.48
N ASN A 314 16.81 30.36 -6.59
CA ASN A 314 17.35 31.06 -5.43
C ASN A 314 16.28 31.69 -4.52
N THR A 315 15.07 31.98 -5.03
CA THR A 315 14.03 32.62 -4.19
C THR A 315 13.34 31.60 -3.28
N VAL A 316 13.09 30.38 -3.77
CA VAL A 316 12.44 29.32 -2.98
C VAL A 316 13.32 28.90 -1.79
N GLN A 317 14.60 28.63 -2.05
CA GLN A 317 15.55 28.27 -0.99
C GLN A 317 15.70 29.37 0.06
N GLN A 318 15.73 30.64 -0.34
CA GLN A 318 15.80 31.77 0.60
C GLN A 318 14.56 31.85 1.49
N SER A 319 13.37 31.66 0.92
CA SER A 319 12.10 31.63 1.67
C SER A 319 12.07 30.47 2.66
N LEU A 320 12.42 29.25 2.22
CA LEU A 320 12.52 28.09 3.10
C LEU A 320 13.53 28.28 4.23
N LEU A 321 14.72 28.81 3.92
CA LEU A 321 15.75 29.10 4.93
C LEU A 321 15.25 30.14 5.95
N ALA A 322 14.45 31.13 5.52
CA ALA A 322 13.84 32.09 6.44
C ALA A 322 12.86 31.39 7.41
N VAL A 323 11.99 30.50 6.91
CA VAL A 323 11.07 29.70 7.75
C VAL A 323 11.84 28.81 8.72
N VAL A 324 12.86 28.10 8.25
CA VAL A 324 13.71 27.23 9.10
C VAL A 324 14.44 28.03 10.19
N ASN A 325 14.96 29.22 9.87
CA ASN A 325 15.56 30.11 10.87
C ASN A 325 14.52 30.64 11.88
N GLN A 326 13.30 30.94 11.42
CA GLN A 326 12.20 31.35 12.29
C GLN A 326 11.84 30.22 13.27
N MET A 327 11.65 28.99 12.79
CA MET A 327 11.35 27.82 13.63
C MET A 327 12.42 27.55 14.69
N HIS A 328 13.69 27.79 14.36
CA HIS A 328 14.78 27.68 15.34
C HIS A 328 14.71 28.80 16.39
N SER A 329 14.45 30.05 15.96
CA SER A 329 14.31 31.18 16.88
C SER A 329 13.12 31.05 17.85
N THR A 330 12.05 30.36 17.42
CA THR A 330 10.87 30.07 18.26
C THR A 330 11.00 28.77 19.04
N THR A 331 12.19 28.15 19.09
CA THR A 331 12.49 26.91 19.83
C THR A 331 11.66 25.68 19.41
N ARG A 332 11.02 25.71 18.23
CA ARG A 332 10.34 24.52 17.65
C ARG A 332 11.33 23.49 17.10
N LEU A 333 12.56 23.90 16.79
CA LEU A 333 13.63 23.03 16.33
C LEU A 333 14.81 23.03 17.32
N SER A 334 15.31 21.83 17.63
CA SER A 334 16.62 21.68 18.25
C SER A 334 17.74 22.16 17.31
N HIS A 335 18.94 22.39 17.86
CA HIS A 335 20.08 22.84 17.05
C HIS A 335 20.49 21.81 15.98
N ALA A 336 20.38 20.51 16.29
CA ALA A 336 20.67 19.43 15.36
C ALA A 336 19.64 19.37 14.22
N GLU A 337 18.34 19.47 14.55
CA GLU A 337 17.26 19.50 13.54
C GLU A 337 17.34 20.74 12.64
N HIS A 338 17.72 21.90 13.19
CA HIS A 338 17.94 23.13 12.42
C HIS A 338 19.08 22.98 11.40
N ALA A 339 20.21 22.42 11.83
CA ALA A 339 21.34 22.17 10.94
C ALA A 339 20.96 21.18 9.82
N LEU A 340 20.22 20.12 10.17
CA LEU A 340 19.76 19.12 9.22
C LEU A 340 18.76 19.69 8.21
N LEU A 341 17.76 20.45 8.64
CA LEU A 341 16.80 21.08 7.73
C LEU A 341 17.48 22.07 6.79
N LYS A 342 18.46 22.85 7.28
CA LYS A 342 19.26 23.71 6.40
C LYS A 342 19.97 22.92 5.31
N GLU A 343 20.57 21.80 5.67
CA GLU A 343 21.21 20.89 4.70
C GLU A 343 20.19 20.41 3.67
N LEU A 344 19.02 19.91 4.11
CA LEU A 344 17.96 19.43 3.22
C LEU A 344 17.45 20.50 2.25
N VAL A 345 17.30 21.75 2.70
CA VAL A 345 16.92 22.88 1.82
C VAL A 345 18.03 23.18 0.81
N LEU A 346 19.29 23.20 1.23
CA LEU A 346 20.43 23.48 0.35
C LEU A 346 20.70 22.37 -0.67
N THR A 347 20.37 21.12 -0.33
CA THR A 347 20.46 19.97 -1.24
C THR A 347 19.20 19.75 -2.05
N GLU A 348 18.22 20.66 -2.00
CA GLU A 348 16.96 20.56 -2.75
C GLU A 348 16.23 19.24 -2.50
N ASN A 349 16.12 18.82 -1.23
CA ASN A 349 15.42 17.60 -0.89
C ASN A 349 13.96 17.65 -1.37
N GLU A 350 13.56 16.65 -2.16
CA GLU A 350 12.26 16.61 -2.86
C GLU A 350 11.07 16.76 -1.90
N TYR A 351 11.13 16.17 -0.70
CA TYR A 351 10.05 16.27 0.27
C TYR A 351 9.90 17.68 0.87
N VAL A 352 11.03 18.36 1.09
CA VAL A 352 11.03 19.74 1.61
C VAL A 352 10.51 20.70 0.55
N LEU A 353 10.87 20.51 -0.73
CA LEU A 353 10.34 21.30 -1.83
C LEU A 353 8.84 21.07 -2.05
N ALA A 354 8.39 19.81 -2.04
CA ALA A 354 6.97 19.48 -2.16
C ALA A 354 6.12 20.08 -1.02
N ALA A 355 6.64 20.07 0.21
CA ALA A 355 5.98 20.74 1.34
C ALA A 355 5.85 22.25 1.13
N PHE A 356 6.87 22.88 0.51
CA PHE A 356 6.82 24.30 0.19
C PHE A 356 5.84 24.62 -0.94
N GLU A 357 5.75 23.78 -1.97
CA GLU A 357 4.78 23.94 -3.06
C GLU A 357 3.34 23.89 -2.54
N LEU A 358 3.04 23.01 -1.59
CA LEU A 358 1.73 22.97 -0.92
C LEU A 358 1.45 24.27 -0.16
N TYR A 359 2.44 24.73 0.60
CA TYR A 359 2.37 26.01 1.32
C TYR A 359 2.09 27.21 0.39
N GLU A 360 2.69 27.24 -0.81
CA GLU A 360 2.41 28.31 -1.77
C GLU A 360 0.94 28.31 -2.22
N SER A 361 0.30 27.15 -2.24
CA SER A 361 -1.11 27.01 -2.62
C SER A 361 -2.07 27.36 -1.48
N ASP A 362 -1.83 26.86 -0.27
CA ASP A 362 -2.76 26.99 0.87
C ASP A 362 -2.46 28.18 1.80
N GLN A 363 -1.24 28.74 1.72
CA GLN A 363 -0.72 29.80 2.58
C GLN A 363 -0.76 29.45 4.09
N ASN A 364 -0.74 28.17 4.43
CA ASN A 364 -0.78 27.66 5.79
C ASN A 364 0.63 27.46 6.38
N LEU A 365 1.17 28.50 7.00
CA LEU A 365 2.52 28.46 7.56
C LEU A 365 2.69 27.42 8.68
N GLU A 366 1.65 27.17 9.47
CA GLU A 366 1.73 26.21 10.58
C GLU A 366 1.90 24.78 10.05
N GLU A 367 1.15 24.43 9.00
CA GLU A 367 1.25 23.13 8.32
C GLU A 367 2.61 22.93 7.64
N LEU A 368 3.17 23.97 7.02
CA LEU A 368 4.54 23.93 6.51
C LEU A 368 5.55 23.64 7.64
N GLN A 369 5.44 24.35 8.78
CA GLN A 369 6.35 24.15 9.91
C GLN A 369 6.26 22.73 10.47
N ASP A 370 5.05 22.19 10.62
CA ASP A 370 4.84 20.84 11.12
C ASP A 370 5.38 19.78 10.15
N THR A 371 5.19 20.00 8.84
CA THR A 371 5.73 19.13 7.79
C THR A 371 7.26 19.15 7.78
N LEU A 372 7.89 20.32 7.85
CA LEU A 372 9.35 20.45 7.94
C LEU A 372 9.91 19.80 9.21
N LEU A 373 9.24 19.96 10.35
CA LEU A 373 9.63 19.28 11.60
C LEU A 373 9.57 17.75 11.44
N ARG A 374 8.55 17.23 10.75
CA ARG A 374 8.43 15.80 10.45
C ARG A 374 9.56 15.32 9.54
N CYS A 375 9.90 16.07 8.50
CA CYS A 375 11.06 15.79 7.64
C CYS A 375 12.37 15.73 8.46
N ALA A 376 12.60 16.69 9.35
CA ALA A 376 13.78 16.73 10.21
C ALA A 376 13.89 15.47 11.11
N LYS A 377 12.78 15.09 11.76
CA LYS A 377 12.73 13.92 12.64
C LYS A 377 12.94 12.61 11.86
N LEU A 378 12.32 12.49 10.69
CA LEU A 378 12.46 11.32 9.83
C LEU A 378 13.90 11.15 9.35
N GLU A 379 14.52 12.23 8.87
CA GLU A 379 15.90 12.20 8.40
C GLU A 379 16.90 11.95 9.56
N THR A 380 16.62 12.50 10.75
CA THR A 380 17.42 12.21 11.96
C THR A 380 17.38 10.72 12.31
N ARG A 381 16.19 10.11 12.28
CA ARG A 381 16.02 8.66 12.53
C ARG A 381 16.74 7.83 11.47
N LYS A 382 16.61 8.22 10.20
CA LYS A 382 17.29 7.55 9.07
C LYS A 382 18.81 7.56 9.25
N ARG A 383 19.42 8.72 9.51
CA ARG A 383 20.88 8.82 9.77
C ARG A 383 21.32 8.00 10.98
N SER A 384 20.49 7.92 12.02
CA SER A 384 20.79 7.07 13.18
C SER A 384 20.78 5.58 12.83
N LEU A 385 19.87 5.12 11.97
CA LEU A 385 19.80 3.73 11.52
C LEU A 385 20.99 3.38 10.61
N GLU A 386 21.30 4.24 9.64
CA GLU A 386 22.46 4.08 8.75
C GLU A 386 23.78 4.04 9.55
N ALA A 387 23.89 4.85 10.61
CA ALA A 387 25.05 4.83 11.49
C ALA A 387 25.15 3.52 12.31
N GLN A 388 24.03 2.98 12.78
CA GLN A 388 23.99 1.70 13.49
C GLN A 388 24.35 0.54 12.56
N GLU A 389 23.82 0.54 11.34
CA GLU A 389 24.13 -0.45 10.32
C GLU A 389 25.62 -0.41 9.94
N ALA A 390 26.18 0.79 9.71
CA ALA A 390 27.60 0.96 9.42
C ALA A 390 28.51 0.49 10.58
N ASP A 391 28.12 0.71 11.83
CA ASP A 391 28.86 0.18 12.99
C ASP A 391 28.78 -1.35 13.05
N LEU A 392 27.61 -1.94 12.79
CA LEU A 392 27.44 -3.38 12.73
C LEU A 392 28.29 -4.01 11.62
N GLU A 393 28.29 -3.43 10.43
CA GLU A 393 29.14 -3.85 9.31
C GLU A 393 30.64 -3.74 9.64
N ALA A 394 31.05 -2.64 10.29
CA ALA A 394 32.43 -2.45 10.71
C ALA A 394 32.86 -3.51 11.73
N ARG A 395 31.99 -3.85 12.69
CA ARG A 395 32.23 -4.94 13.64
C ARG A 395 32.34 -6.30 12.93
N TYR A 396 31.46 -6.57 11.98
CA TYR A 396 31.48 -7.80 11.19
C TYR A 396 32.79 -7.92 10.37
N ARG A 397 33.22 -6.83 9.72
CA ARG A 397 34.47 -6.78 8.95
C ARG A 397 35.70 -7.04 9.83
N ARG A 398 35.76 -6.46 11.03
CA ARG A 398 36.86 -6.71 11.99
C ARG A 398 36.89 -8.16 12.46
N ALA A 399 35.72 -8.78 12.69
CA ALA A 399 35.63 -10.17 13.10
C ALA A 399 36.13 -11.16 12.03
N LEU A 400 35.97 -10.82 10.74
CA LEU A 400 36.49 -11.62 9.63
C LEU A 400 38.00 -11.49 9.44
N GLN A 401 38.58 -10.31 9.68
CA GLN A 401 40.03 -10.08 9.52
C GLN A 401 40.88 -10.64 10.66
N GLY A 402 40.26 -10.97 11.80
CA GLY A 402 40.96 -11.55 12.97
C GLY A 402 41.04 -13.08 12.98
N LYS A 403 40.58 -13.75 11.92
CA LYS A 403 40.72 -15.19 11.68
C LYS A 403 41.71 -15.41 10.54
#